data_AF-A0A9E2AYC2-F1
#
_entry.id   AF-A0A9E2AYC2-F1
#
_cell.length_a   1.000
_cell.length_b   1.000
_cell.length_c   1.000
_cell.angle_alpha   90.00
_cell.angle_beta   90.00
_cell.angle_gamma   90.00
#
_symmetry.space_group_name_H-M   'P 1'
#
loop_
_entity.id
_entity.type
_entity.pdbx_description
1 polymer ?
#
loop_
_entity_poly.entity_id
_entity_poly.type
_entity_poly.pdbx_seq_one_letter_code
_entity_poly.pdbx_strand_id
1 'polypeptide(L)'
;DSAAIFNEQQRADLAEPELAQAEVISKFLPEQLSEAEIEAVVTKVIADIGASGMKDMGKVMGIVNGQLAGKADGKTIATIVKGKLA
;
A
#
# COMPACT_ATOMS: atom_id res chain seq x y z
N ASP A 1 -7.48 9.78 -4.43
CA ASP A 1 -8.67 9.56 -3.60
C ASP A 1 -9.63 10.73 -3.81
N SER A 2 -10.93 10.49 -3.89
CA SER A 2 -11.93 11.54 -4.20
C SER A 2 -11.95 12.65 -3.14
N ALA A 3 -11.81 12.28 -1.86
CA ALA A 3 -11.73 13.23 -0.75
C ALA A 3 -10.56 14.23 -0.89
N ALA A 4 -9.39 13.76 -1.36
CA ALA A 4 -8.23 14.63 -1.57
C ALA A 4 -8.50 15.68 -2.66
N ILE A 5 -9.14 15.27 -3.76
CA ILE A 5 -9.51 16.16 -4.87
C ILE A 5 -10.54 17.20 -4.40
N PHE A 6 -11.53 16.80 -3.59
CA PHE A 6 -12.51 17.75 -3.04
C PHE A 6 -11.88 18.75 -2.07
N ASN A 7 -10.92 18.32 -1.24
CA ASN A 7 -10.15 19.22 -0.39
C ASN A 7 -9.31 20.22 -1.20
N GLU A 8 -8.64 19.76 -2.27
CA GLU A 8 -7.90 20.64 -3.19
C GLU A 8 -8.82 21.69 -3.85
N GLN A 9 -10.08 21.34 -4.10
CA GLN A 9 -11.09 22.25 -4.66
C GLN A 9 -11.83 23.08 -3.60
N GLN A 10 -11.40 23.05 -2.33
CA GLN A 10 -12.07 23.70 -1.19
C GLN A 10 -13.55 23.28 -1.01
N ARG A 11 -13.91 22.07 -1.44
CA ARG A 11 -15.24 21.45 -1.33
C ARG A 11 -15.29 20.50 -0.14
N ALA A 12 -15.11 21.03 1.07
CA ALA A 12 -15.14 20.23 2.30
C ALA A 12 -16.48 19.47 2.48
N ASP A 13 -17.59 20.04 2.00
CA ASP A 13 -18.92 19.43 1.98
C ASP A 13 -18.97 18.08 1.25
N LEU A 14 -18.10 17.88 0.26
CA LEU A 14 -17.96 16.62 -0.48
C LEU A 14 -16.82 15.74 0.06
N ALA A 15 -15.80 16.32 0.69
CA ALA A 15 -14.68 15.57 1.25
C ALA A 15 -15.05 14.84 2.56
N GLU A 16 -15.80 15.50 3.44
CA GLU A 16 -16.25 14.94 4.72
C GLU A 16 -17.01 13.61 4.59
N PRO A 17 -18.05 13.48 3.75
CA PRO A 17 -18.77 12.21 3.61
C PRO A 17 -17.90 11.10 3.04
N GLU A 18 -16.93 11.42 2.18
CA GLU A 18 -15.98 10.44 1.63
C GLU A 18 -15.01 9.95 2.72
N LEU A 19 -14.49 10.85 3.56
CA LEU A 19 -13.63 10.49 4.70
C LEU A 19 -14.40 9.65 5.73
N ALA A 20 -15.64 10.01 6.03
CA ALA A 20 -16.49 9.23 6.93
C ALA A 20 -16.77 7.81 6.39
N GLN A 21 -17.01 7.68 5.08
CA GLN A 21 -17.14 6.37 4.45
C GLN A 21 -15.83 5.57 4.52
N ALA A 22 -14.69 6.20 4.26
CA ALA A 22 -13.38 5.57 4.37
C ALA A 22 -13.14 5.05 5.79
N GLU A 23 -13.44 5.83 6.83
CA GLU A 23 -13.34 5.40 8.23
C GLU A 23 -14.23 4.20 8.55
N VAL A 24 -15.46 4.16 8.03
CA VAL A 24 -16.36 3.01 8.20
C VAL A 24 -15.78 1.79 7.51
N ILE A 25 -15.28 1.91 6.27
CA ILE A 25 -14.66 0.82 5.52
C ILE A 25 -13.42 0.30 6.24
N SER A 26 -12.58 1.18 6.80
CA SER A 26 -11.38 0.81 7.55
C SER A 26 -11.67 -0.10 8.74
N LYS A 27 -12.86 -0.02 9.35
CA LYS A 27 -13.26 -0.93 10.44
C LYS A 27 -13.53 -2.37 9.99
N PHE A 28 -13.75 -2.59 8.69
CA PHE A 28 -13.96 -3.91 8.09
C PHE A 28 -12.68 -4.48 7.45
N LEU A 29 -11.62 -3.68 7.35
CA LEU A 29 -10.32 -4.15 6.89
C LEU A 29 -9.56 -4.79 8.05
N PRO A 30 -8.72 -5.81 7.77
CA PRO A 30 -7.69 -6.26 8.71
C PRO A 30 -6.83 -5.09 9.19
N GLU A 31 -6.20 -5.25 10.34
CA GLU A 31 -5.22 -4.28 10.85
C GLU A 31 -4.17 -3.99 9.77
N GLN A 32 -4.13 -2.72 9.37
CA GLN A 32 -3.22 -2.25 8.34
C GLN A 32 -1.82 -2.14 8.94
N LEU A 33 -0.86 -2.76 8.27
CA LEU A 33 0.54 -2.64 8.64
C LEU A 33 1.04 -1.22 8.39
N SER A 34 1.94 -0.79 9.25
CA SER A 34 2.72 0.43 9.03
C SER A 34 3.67 0.29 7.85
N GLU A 35 4.10 1.42 7.29
CA GLU A 35 5.06 1.45 6.18
C GLU A 35 6.35 0.68 6.52
N ALA A 36 6.85 0.82 7.74
CA ALA A 36 8.04 0.12 8.22
C ALA A 36 7.88 -1.41 8.28
N GLU A 37 6.69 -1.89 8.66
CA GLU A 37 6.39 -3.33 8.67
C GLU A 37 6.27 -3.89 7.25
N ILE A 38 5.65 -3.14 6.33
CA ILE A 38 5.58 -3.51 4.92
C ILE A 38 7.01 -3.57 4.34
N GLU A 39 7.85 -2.58 4.64
CA GLU A 39 9.25 -2.53 4.20
C GLU A 39 10.08 -3.71 4.71
N ALA A 40 9.88 -4.12 5.97
CA ALA A 40 10.53 -5.29 6.53
C ALA A 40 10.15 -6.57 5.78
N VAL A 41 8.85 -6.75 5.46
CA VAL A 41 8.36 -7.90 4.69
C VAL A 41 8.93 -7.89 3.26
N VAL A 42 8.92 -6.73 2.59
CA VAL A 42 9.48 -6.59 1.24
C VAL A 42 10.97 -6.94 1.22
N THR A 43 11.74 -6.40 2.17
CA THR A 43 13.19 -6.64 2.26
C THR A 43 13.48 -8.11 2.49
N LYS A 44 12.70 -8.78 3.36
CA LYS A 44 12.80 -10.21 3.59
C LYS A 44 12.51 -11.01 2.32
N VAL A 45 11.42 -10.71 1.60
CA VAL A 45 11.08 -11.41 0.36
C VAL A 45 12.18 -11.24 -0.70
N ILE A 46 12.74 -10.05 -0.83
CA ILE A 46 13.85 -9.78 -1.76
C ILE A 46 15.05 -10.67 -1.42
N ALA A 47 15.42 -10.74 -0.15
CA ALA A 47 16.52 -11.60 0.31
C ALA A 47 16.22 -13.10 0.10
N ASP A 48 15.02 -13.55 0.46
CA ASP A 48 14.60 -14.96 0.39
C ASP A 48 14.64 -15.51 -1.05
N ILE A 49 14.30 -14.68 -2.04
CA ILE A 49 14.26 -15.09 -3.45
C ILE A 49 15.49 -14.66 -4.26
N GLY A 50 16.46 -13.99 -3.62
CA GLY A 50 17.63 -13.42 -4.26
C GLY A 50 17.28 -12.42 -5.36
N ALA A 51 16.19 -11.65 -5.20
CA ALA A 51 15.78 -10.67 -6.18
C ALA A 51 16.78 -9.52 -6.26
N SER A 52 17.10 -9.11 -7.48
CA SER A 52 18.01 -7.99 -7.74
C SER A 52 17.56 -7.21 -8.95
N GLY A 53 17.18 -5.96 -8.71
CA GLY A 53 16.82 -5.02 -9.75
C GLY A 53 15.38 -5.16 -10.24
N MET A 54 14.99 -4.23 -11.11
CA MET A 54 13.61 -4.07 -11.59
C MET A 54 13.05 -5.26 -12.36
N LYS A 55 13.90 -6.13 -12.92
CA LYS A 55 13.48 -7.38 -13.60
C LYS A 55 12.73 -8.34 -12.67
N ASP A 56 13.04 -8.31 -11.38
CA ASP A 56 12.44 -9.19 -10.38
C ASP A 56 11.20 -8.56 -9.71
N MET A 57 10.88 -7.30 -10.04
CA MET A 57 9.77 -6.56 -9.43
C MET A 57 8.45 -7.31 -9.52
N GLY A 58 8.11 -7.88 -10.67
CA GLY A 58 6.86 -8.63 -10.84
C GLY A 58 6.77 -9.85 -9.92
N LYS A 59 7.89 -10.55 -9.72
CA LYS A 59 7.99 -11.72 -8.82
C LYS A 59 7.85 -11.29 -7.35
N VAL A 60 8.58 -10.25 -6.95
CA VAL A 60 8.52 -9.70 -5.57
C VAL A 60 7.10 -9.19 -5.27
N MET A 61 6.50 -8.43 -6.18
CA MET A 61 5.12 -7.93 -6.05
C MET A 61 4.10 -9.06 -5.86
N GLY A 62 4.20 -10.13 -6.66
CA GLY A 62 3.29 -11.27 -6.54
C GLY A 62 3.34 -11.94 -5.16
N ILE A 63 4.54 -12.12 -4.61
CA ILE A 63 4.74 -12.73 -3.30
C ILE A 63 4.26 -11.79 -2.18
N VAL A 64 4.67 -10.53 -2.19
CA VAL A 64 4.34 -9.56 -1.14
C VAL A 64 2.84 -9.27 -1.11
N ASN A 65 2.18 -9.10 -2.27
CA ASN A 65 0.73 -8.92 -2.33
C ASN A 65 -0.03 -10.12 -1.75
N GLY A 66 0.48 -11.34 -1.94
CA GLY A 66 -0.10 -12.53 -1.33
C GLY A 66 0.06 -12.55 0.20
N GLN A 67 1.25 -12.16 0.70
CA GLN A 67 1.52 -12.14 2.15
C GLN A 67 0.79 -11.00 2.89
N LEU A 68 0.58 -9.88 2.21
CA LEU A 68 0.01 -8.65 2.79
C LEU A 68 -1.43 -8.39 2.33
N ALA A 69 -2.09 -9.40 1.77
CA ALA A 69 -3.47 -9.29 1.28
C ALA A 69 -4.40 -8.78 2.40
N GLY A 70 -5.04 -7.63 2.15
CA GLY A 70 -5.94 -6.98 3.11
C GLY A 70 -5.25 -6.31 4.30
N LYS A 71 -3.91 -6.32 4.38
CA LYS A 71 -3.14 -5.67 5.46
C LYS A 71 -2.32 -4.47 4.98
N ALA A 72 -2.18 -4.31 3.68
CA ALA A 72 -1.52 -3.17 3.06
C ALA A 72 -2.15 -2.94 1.67
N ASP A 73 -2.19 -1.68 1.23
CA ASP A 73 -2.66 -1.38 -0.11
C ASP A 73 -1.56 -1.66 -1.16
N GLY A 74 -1.97 -2.11 -2.34
CA GLY A 74 -1.05 -2.50 -3.40
C GLY A 74 -0.18 -1.35 -3.93
N LYS A 75 -0.61 -0.09 -3.77
CA LYS A 75 0.14 1.09 -4.23
C LYS A 75 1.32 1.37 -3.29
N THR A 76 1.11 1.29 -1.98
CA THR A 76 2.18 1.39 -0.97
C THR A 76 3.19 0.26 -1.16
N ILE A 77 2.73 -0.99 -1.32
CA ILE A 77 3.61 -2.13 -1.63
C ILE A 77 4.44 -1.86 -2.90
N ALA A 78 3.80 -1.42 -4.00
CA ALA A 78 4.49 -1.14 -5.25
C ALA A 78 5.57 -0.05 -5.12
N THR A 79 5.29 0.98 -4.32
CA THR A 79 6.21 2.10 -4.09
C THR A 79 7.45 1.63 -3.32
N ILE A 80 7.24 0.86 -2.25
CA ILE A 80 8.33 0.30 -1.43
C ILE A 80 9.16 -0.70 -2.23
N VAL A 81 8.52 -1.65 -2.93
CA VAL A 81 9.22 -2.65 -3.76
C VAL A 81 10.06 -1.96 -4.83
N LYS A 82 9.51 -0.96 -5.51
CA LYS A 82 10.26 -0.18 -6.50
C LYS A 82 11.46 0.53 -5.87
N GLY A 83 11.30 1.14 -4.69
CA GLY A 83 12.39 1.80 -3.98
C GLY A 83 13.51 0.85 -3.55
N LYS A 84 13.18 -0.41 -3.22
CA LYS A 84 14.17 -1.43 -2.79
C LYS A 84 14.89 -2.14 -3.95
N LEU A 85 14.33 -2.07 -5.16
CA LEU A 85 14.87 -2.72 -6.35
C LEU A 85 15.43 -1.72 -7.39
N ALA A 86 15.32 -0.42 -7.13
CA ALA A 86 15.87 0.64 -7.96
C ALA A 86 17.40 0.76 -7.81
#